data_AF-A0A183MDT5-F1
#
_entry.id   AF-A0A183MDT5-F1
#
_cell.length_a   1.000
_cell.length_b   1.000
_cell.length_c   1.000
_cell.angle_alpha   90.00
_cell.angle_beta   90.00
_cell.angle_gamma   90.00
#
_symmetry.space_group_name_H-M   'P 1'
#
loop_
_entity.id
_entity.type
_entity.pdbx_description
1 polymer ?
#
loop_
_entity_poly.entity_id
_entity_poly.type
_entity_poly.pdbx_seq_one_letter_code
_entity_poly.pdbx_strand_id
1 'polypeptide(L)'
;MPITNIHRLLGRRAEFFKGQFNWPTAPAASVRLSCPPWPVTTDPPNEAEVLKELQLLKNYKSPGPDDLPPALFENGSDFLAKKLTVFTKV
;
A
#
# COMPACT_ATOMS: atom_id res chain seq x y z
N MET A 1 -5.56 -24.18 -13.89
CA MET A 1 -4.34 -24.83 -14.42
C MET A 1 -3.14 -24.27 -13.69
N PRO A 2 -2.32 -25.08 -12.99
CA PRO A 2 -1.20 -24.57 -12.20
C PRO A 2 -0.05 -24.11 -13.11
N ILE A 3 0.68 -23.08 -12.67
CA ILE A 3 1.84 -22.51 -13.35
C ILE A 3 3.06 -23.40 -13.00
N THR A 4 3.16 -24.58 -13.61
CA THR A 4 4.24 -25.55 -13.33
C THR A 4 5.50 -25.34 -14.16
N ASN A 5 5.57 -24.28 -14.97
CA ASN A 5 6.70 -24.06 -15.86
C ASN A 5 7.19 -22.61 -15.75
N ILE A 6 8.07 -22.38 -14.76
CA ILE A 6 8.69 -21.09 -14.47
C ILE A 6 9.44 -20.57 -15.70
N HIS A 7 10.12 -21.42 -16.45
CA HIS A 7 10.82 -21.04 -17.68
C HIS A 7 9.88 -20.45 -18.73
N ARG A 8 8.70 -21.04 -18.93
CA ARG A 8 7.67 -20.51 -19.85
C ARG A 8 7.11 -19.17 -19.39
N LEU A 9 6.92 -18.98 -18.09
CA LEU A 9 6.49 -17.70 -17.52
C LEU A 9 7.55 -16.61 -17.73
N LEU A 10 8.82 -16.94 -17.44
CA LEU A 10 9.94 -16.03 -17.63
C LEU A 10 10.09 -15.64 -19.11
N GLY A 11 9.94 -16.59 -20.04
CA GLY A 11 9.92 -16.31 -21.48
C GLY A 11 8.81 -15.32 -21.86
N ARG A 12 7.57 -15.55 -21.40
CA ARG A 12 6.44 -14.64 -21.65
C ARG A 12 6.65 -13.24 -21.05
N ARG A 13 7.27 -13.14 -19.86
CA ARG A 13 7.63 -11.84 -19.26
C ARG A 13 8.68 -11.13 -20.09
N ALA A 14 9.71 -11.84 -20.55
CA ALA A 14 10.76 -11.25 -21.38
C ALA A 14 10.22 -10.69 -22.70
N GLU A 15 9.30 -11.41 -23.35
CA GLU A 15 8.61 -10.93 -24.56
C GLU A 15 7.78 -9.68 -24.28
N PHE A 16 7.02 -9.65 -23.18
CA PHE A 16 6.24 -8.50 -22.76
C PHE A 16 7.12 -7.26 -22.53
N PHE A 17 8.21 -7.41 -21.79
CA PHE A 17 9.14 -6.30 -21.53
C PHE A 17 9.84 -5.83 -22.81
N LYS A 18 10.21 -6.75 -23.72
CA LYS A 18 10.80 -6.37 -25.01
C LYS A 18 9.82 -5.50 -25.82
N GLY A 19 8.53 -5.79 -25.83
CA GLY A 19 7.53 -4.92 -26.46
C GLY A 19 7.41 -3.54 -25.81
N GLN A 20 7.48 -3.47 -24.48
CA GLN A 20 7.36 -2.21 -23.73
C GLN A 20 8.59 -1.29 -23.92
N PHE A 21 9.80 -1.83 -23.92
CA PHE A 21 11.03 -1.03 -24.07
C PHE A 21 11.32 -0.57 -25.50
N ASN A 22 10.74 -1.24 -26.50
CA ASN A 22 10.84 -0.82 -27.91
C ASN A 22 9.68 0.09 -28.34
N TRP A 23 8.87 0.57 -27.40
CA TRP A 23 7.85 1.56 -27.70
C TRP A 23 8.54 2.82 -28.24
N PRO A 24 8.04 3.45 -29.33
CA PRO A 24 8.62 4.69 -29.82
C PRO A 24 8.65 5.69 -28.67
N THR A 25 9.76 6.43 -28.54
CA THR A 25 9.93 7.48 -27.54
C THR A 25 8.64 8.27 -27.42
N ALA A 26 8.01 8.17 -26.24
CA ALA A 26 6.78 8.89 -25.97
C ALA A 26 7.00 10.35 -26.39
N PRO A 27 6.05 10.99 -27.09
CA PRO A 27 6.17 12.40 -27.45
C PRO A 27 6.64 13.19 -26.22
N ALA A 28 7.63 14.07 -26.39
CA ALA A 28 8.22 14.85 -25.29
C ALA A 28 7.18 15.66 -24.49
N ALA A 29 5.96 15.81 -25.05
CA ALA A 29 4.76 16.04 -24.28
C ALA A 29 4.39 14.79 -23.47
N SER A 30 5.13 14.57 -22.37
CA SER A 30 4.52 14.02 -21.17
C SER A 30 3.33 14.93 -20.85
N VAL A 31 2.16 14.57 -21.38
CA VAL A 31 0.90 15.03 -20.80
C VAL A 31 1.02 14.53 -19.38
N ARG A 32 1.36 15.43 -18.45
CA ARG A 32 1.22 15.16 -17.04
C ARG A 32 -0.24 14.78 -16.92
N LEU A 33 -0.51 13.48 -16.87
CA LEU A 33 -1.81 12.98 -16.49
C LEU A 33 -2.00 13.64 -15.14
N SER A 34 -2.87 14.63 -15.11
CA SER A 34 -3.31 15.27 -13.89
C SER A 34 -3.96 14.13 -13.13
N CYS A 35 -3.18 13.42 -12.32
CA CYS A 35 -3.74 12.47 -11.38
C CYS A 35 -4.77 13.27 -10.60
N PRO A 36 -6.06 12.92 -10.67
CA PRO A 36 -7.02 13.57 -9.81
C PRO A 36 -6.48 13.44 -8.38
N PRO A 37 -6.64 14.48 -7.55
CA PRO A 37 -6.31 14.37 -6.14
C PRO A 37 -6.96 13.08 -5.64
N TRP A 38 -6.14 12.16 -5.14
CA TRP A 38 -6.68 10.97 -4.52
C TRP A 38 -7.65 11.44 -3.43
N PRO A 39 -8.84 10.84 -3.32
CA PRO A 39 -9.77 11.15 -2.24
C PRO A 39 -9.20 10.58 -0.95
N VAL A 40 -8.14 11.22 -0.45
CA VAL A 40 -7.59 11.01 0.87
C VAL A 40 -8.31 12.04 1.72
N THR A 41 -9.16 11.57 2.63
CA THR A 41 -9.71 12.47 3.64
C THR A 41 -8.54 13.04 4.45
N THR A 42 -8.51 14.35 4.57
CA THR A 42 -7.57 15.06 5.47
C THR A 42 -8.16 15.22 6.87
N ASP A 43 -9.38 14.71 7.08
CA ASP A 43 -10.02 14.77 8.39
C ASP A 43 -9.26 13.87 9.36
N PRO A 44 -9.18 14.25 10.65
CA PRO A 44 -8.62 13.38 11.67
C PRO A 44 -9.31 12.01 11.69
N PRO A 45 -8.57 10.91 11.81
CA PRO A 45 -9.14 9.57 11.81
C PRO A 45 -10.03 9.35 13.04
N ASN A 46 -11.14 8.63 12.84
CA ASN A 46 -12.03 8.25 13.94
C ASN A 46 -11.47 7.06 14.74
N GLU A 47 -11.95 6.84 15.97
CA GLU A 47 -11.45 5.76 16.84
C GLU A 47 -11.61 4.36 16.22
N ALA A 48 -12.72 4.09 15.51
CA ALA A 48 -12.96 2.83 14.82
C ALA A 48 -12.05 2.62 13.59
N GLU A 49 -11.69 3.69 12.87
CA GLU A 49 -10.68 3.63 11.81
C GLU A 49 -9.31 3.27 12.37
N VAL A 50 -8.92 3.91 13.48
CA VAL A 50 -7.64 3.61 14.15
C VAL A 50 -7.63 2.18 14.68
N LEU A 51 -8.71 1.70 15.30
CA LEU A 51 -8.81 0.31 15.76
C LEU A 51 -8.71 -0.70 14.61
N LYS A 52 -9.34 -0.42 13.48
CA LYS A 52 -9.27 -1.27 12.29
C LYS A 52 -7.84 -1.38 11.77
N GLU A 53 -7.12 -0.27 11.67
CA GLU A 53 -5.72 -0.28 11.25
C GLU A 53 -4.81 -0.99 12.25
N LEU A 54 -5.00 -0.77 13.56
CA LEU A 54 -4.30 -1.51 14.60
C LEU A 54 -4.55 -3.02 14.49
N GLN A 55 -5.78 -3.45 14.17
CA GLN A 55 -6.08 -4.86 13.93
C GLN A 55 -5.36 -5.41 12.69
N LEU A 56 -5.21 -4.63 11.62
CA LEU A 56 -4.45 -5.04 10.43
C LEU A 56 -2.94 -5.17 10.74
N LEU A 57 -2.41 -4.27 11.57
CA LEU A 57 -1.02 -4.30 12.05
C LEU A 57 -0.74 -5.56 12.88
N LYS A 58 -1.64 -5.90 13.82
CA LYS A 58 -1.57 -7.15 14.61
C LYS A 58 -1.50 -8.40 13.72
N ASN A 59 -2.25 -8.40 12.61
CA ASN A 59 -2.35 -9.55 11.72
C ASN A 59 -1.27 -9.57 10.61
N TYR A 60 -0.27 -8.69 10.67
CA TYR A 60 0.76 -8.54 9.63
C TYR A 60 0.20 -8.31 8.22
N LYS A 61 -1.02 -7.75 8.13
CA LYS A 61 -1.70 -7.46 6.85
C LYS A 61 -1.32 -6.10 6.28
N SER A 62 -0.77 -5.22 7.12
CA SER A 62 -0.29 -3.89 6.75
C SER A 62 1.05 -3.58 7.42
N PRO A 63 2.11 -4.37 7.18
CA PRO A 63 3.42 -4.08 7.75
C PRO A 63 3.92 -2.74 7.17
N GLY A 64 4.07 -1.74 8.04
CA GLY A 64 4.65 -0.46 7.69
C GLY A 64 6.15 -0.57 7.38
N PRO A 65 6.76 0.48 6.79
CA PRO A 65 8.20 0.52 6.52
C PRO A 65 9.07 0.48 7.79
N ASP A 66 8.46 0.72 8.95
CA ASP A 66 9.11 0.79 10.26
C ASP A 66 9.42 -0.59 10.87
N ASP A 67 9.00 -1.68 10.19
CA ASP A 67 9.25 -3.08 10.57
C ASP A 67 8.88 -3.42 12.03
N LEU A 68 7.85 -2.74 12.54
CA LEU A 68 7.39 -2.89 13.92
C LEU A 68 6.79 -4.29 14.14
N PRO A 69 7.20 -5.02 15.18
CA PRO A 69 6.68 -6.36 15.44
C PRO A 69 5.20 -6.30 15.86
N PRO A 70 4.33 -7.21 15.35
CA PRO A 70 2.91 -7.27 15.71
C PRO A 70 2.62 -7.35 17.20
N ALA A 71 3.53 -7.96 17.97
CA ALA A 71 3.44 -8.09 19.42
C ALA A 71 3.28 -6.74 20.14
N LEU A 72 3.77 -5.64 19.55
CA LEU A 72 3.59 -4.29 20.11
C LEU A 72 2.13 -3.84 20.13
N PHE A 73 1.30 -4.39 19.25
CA PHE A 73 -0.10 -4.04 19.09
C PHE A 73 -1.04 -5.06 19.75
N GLU A 74 -0.51 -6.14 20.33
CA GLU A 74 -1.34 -7.21 20.92
C GLU A 74 -2.12 -6.74 22.15
N ASN A 75 -1.49 -5.89 22.98
CA ASN A 75 -2.05 -5.38 24.22
C ASN A 75 -2.28 -3.87 24.13
N GLY A 76 -3.39 -3.39 24.71
CA GLY A 76 -3.64 -1.96 24.84
C GLY A 76 -4.04 -1.25 23.54
N SER A 77 -4.58 -1.97 22.55
CA SER A 77 -5.14 -1.39 21.32
C SER A 77 -6.12 -0.25 21.60
N ASP A 78 -6.95 -0.40 22.63
CA ASP A 78 -7.96 0.61 23.00
C ASP A 78 -7.31 1.86 23.60
N PHE A 79 -6.22 1.69 24.34
CA PHE A 79 -5.44 2.82 24.86
C PHE A 79 -4.70 3.54 23.74
N LEU A 80 -4.10 2.79 22.81
CA LEU A 80 -3.45 3.33 21.62
C LEU A 80 -4.44 4.06 20.73
N ALA A 81 -5.62 3.49 20.48
CA ALA A 81 -6.66 4.10 19.65
C ALA A 81 -7.08 5.47 20.20
N LYS A 82 -7.39 5.55 21.50
CA LYS A 82 -7.72 6.81 22.17
C LYS A 82 -6.60 7.83 22.09
N LYS A 83 -5.36 7.42 22.33
CA LYS A 83 -4.20 8.32 22.29
C LYS A 83 -3.94 8.84 20.88
N LEU A 84 -4.01 7.97 19.87
CA LEU A 84 -3.75 8.31 18.46
C LEU A 84 -4.85 9.21 17.89
N THR A 85 -6.13 8.97 18.20
CA THR A 85 -7.24 9.84 17.77
C THR A 85 -7.14 11.26 18.38
N VAL A 86 -6.60 11.39 19.60
CA VAL A 86 -6.38 12.70 20.24
C VAL A 86 -5.18 13.44 19.63
N PHE A 87 -4.09 12.74 19.31
CA PHE A 87 -2.89 13.34 18.72
C PHE A 87 -3.15 13.98 17.34
N THR A 88 -4.14 13.49 16.60
CA THR A 88 -4.45 13.95 15.24
C THR A 88 -5.43 15.13 15.19
N LYS A 89 -5.92 15.62 16.32
CA LYS A 89 -6.97 16.67 16.40
C LYS A 89 -6.40 18.10 16.57
N VAL A 90 -5.19 18.37 16.05
CA VAL A 90 -4.52 19.68 16.15
C VAL A 90 -5.11 20.69 15.17
#